data_AF-A0A7W9WW65-F1
#
_entry.id   AF-A0A7W9WW65-F1
#
_cell.length_a   1.000
_cell.length_b   1.000
_cell.length_c   1.000
_cell.angle_alpha   90.00
_cell.angle_beta   90.00
_cell.angle_gamma   90.00
#
_symmetry.space_group_name_H-M   'P 1'
#
loop_
_entity.id
_entity.type
_entity.pdbx_description
1 polymer ?
#
loop_
_entity_poly.entity_id
_entity_poly.type
_entity_poly.pdbx_seq_one_letter_code
_entity_poly.pdbx_strand_id
1 'polypeptide(L)'
;MSTIHEETTAIDGAASGKIELAASEAAIPALAAAVPASGATAPAGDAPLTTDGADDRDLESELQQMENDATTLHREGMITESEAEEKREQVARTRKLFRDLPPAERVAIIRRRREIGRQLLERQLSGAAIVPAAVRLNHTRLKPLFEQWWPYLNRMSINMQRFGRATFGEDDMEAVNTFFDKQLASLEAYVTEQLDVAEGFRERTERGMIERGDTVFKPQVTKPSLEIQVEAYSRYSMRMLAVITRFDKVMDQFDFLVWNGVRDQGDVDEEVSRFLRKFHPVGVRGYMTHLRLMTTVHGN
;
A
#
# COMPACT_ATOMS: atom_id res chain seq x y z
N MET A 1 49.81 -4.21 22.06
CA MET A 1 50.64 -3.44 21.09
C MET A 1 51.40 -4.45 20.23
N SER A 2 50.86 -4.77 19.05
CA SER A 2 51.42 -5.59 17.95
C SER A 2 50.41 -5.45 16.79
N THR A 3 50.60 -4.61 15.76
CA THR A 3 51.37 -4.71 14.51
C THR A 3 50.89 -5.77 13.50
N ILE A 4 50.96 -5.36 12.21
CA ILE A 4 50.85 -6.12 10.93
C ILE A 4 49.44 -6.08 10.30
N HIS A 5 49.19 -5.79 9.01
CA HIS A 5 49.81 -5.03 7.91
C HIS A 5 48.75 -4.99 6.78
N GLU A 6 48.90 -4.08 5.82
CA GLU A 6 48.21 -4.07 4.52
C GLU A 6 48.35 -5.40 3.76
N GLU A 7 47.31 -5.76 3.00
CA GLU A 7 47.50 -6.51 1.76
C GLU A 7 46.41 -6.15 0.74
N THR A 8 46.83 -5.44 -0.30
CA THR A 8 46.11 -5.19 -1.54
C THR A 8 46.65 -6.18 -2.57
N THR A 9 45.84 -7.07 -3.15
CA THR A 9 46.11 -7.53 -4.52
C THR A 9 44.84 -8.01 -5.22
N ALA A 10 44.62 -7.42 -6.41
CA ALA A 10 43.76 -7.94 -7.46
C ALA A 10 44.28 -9.28 -8.01
N ILE A 11 43.45 -10.00 -8.77
CA ILE A 11 43.74 -10.64 -10.08
C ILE A 11 42.56 -11.56 -10.48
N ASP A 12 42.04 -11.30 -11.68
CA ASP A 12 41.50 -12.17 -12.76
C ASP A 12 40.68 -13.43 -12.41
N GLY A 13 39.66 -13.85 -13.18
CA GLY A 13 39.30 -13.59 -14.56
C GLY A 13 38.66 -14.87 -15.12
N ALA A 14 37.74 -14.71 -16.07
CA ALA A 14 37.24 -15.71 -17.01
C ALA A 14 36.60 -17.02 -16.47
N ALA A 15 35.27 -17.08 -16.55
CA ALA A 15 34.57 -18.31 -16.96
C ALA A 15 33.40 -17.93 -17.88
N SER A 16 33.73 -17.83 -19.18
CA SER A 16 32.77 -17.94 -20.27
C SER A 16 32.22 -19.37 -20.28
N GLY A 17 30.92 -19.53 -20.09
CA GLY A 17 30.23 -20.83 -20.17
C GLY A 17 28.91 -20.65 -20.91
N LYS A 18 28.96 -20.81 -22.23
CA LYS A 18 27.80 -20.95 -23.11
C LYS A 18 26.88 -22.05 -22.59
N ILE A 19 25.58 -21.77 -22.48
CA ILE A 19 24.55 -22.81 -22.46
C ILE A 19 23.80 -22.70 -23.79
N GLU A 20 23.99 -23.71 -24.61
CA GLU A 20 23.37 -23.89 -25.92
C GLU A 20 21.86 -24.12 -25.79
N LEU A 21 21.10 -23.45 -26.66
CA LEU A 21 19.72 -23.80 -26.97
C LEU A 21 19.68 -25.14 -27.72
N ALA A 22 18.93 -26.10 -27.20
CA ALA A 22 18.42 -27.21 -27.97
C ALA A 22 16.91 -27.06 -28.14
N ALA A 23 16.50 -26.76 -29.38
CA ALA A 23 15.13 -26.81 -29.85
C ALA A 23 14.67 -28.28 -29.95
N SER A 24 13.43 -28.55 -29.55
CA SER A 24 12.69 -29.71 -30.04
C SER A 24 11.23 -29.31 -30.22
N GLU A 25 10.87 -29.16 -31.48
CA GLU A 25 9.54 -28.93 -32.01
C GLU A 25 8.83 -30.28 -32.17
N ALA A 26 7.60 -30.41 -31.64
CA ALA A 26 6.70 -31.52 -31.98
C ALA A 26 5.23 -31.11 -31.79
N ALA A 27 4.63 -30.71 -32.93
CA ALA A 27 3.26 -30.91 -33.41
C ALA A 27 2.05 -31.08 -32.46
N ILE A 28 1.02 -30.28 -32.79
CA ILE A 28 -0.38 -30.22 -32.32
C ILE A 28 -1.19 -31.44 -32.85
N PRO A 29 -2.38 -31.76 -32.30
CA PRO A 29 -3.57 -31.32 -33.05
C PRO A 29 -4.72 -30.77 -32.19
N ALA A 30 -5.46 -29.87 -32.83
CA ALA A 30 -6.64 -29.18 -32.36
C ALA A 30 -7.85 -30.11 -32.24
N LEU A 31 -8.78 -29.77 -31.33
CA LEU A 31 -10.19 -30.11 -31.48
C LEU A 31 -11.04 -28.90 -31.11
N ALA A 32 -11.55 -28.24 -32.16
CA ALA A 32 -12.63 -27.27 -32.07
C ALA A 32 -13.97 -28.02 -31.97
N ALA A 33 -14.84 -27.59 -31.06
CA ALA A 33 -16.26 -27.90 -31.10
C ALA A 33 -17.03 -26.59 -30.90
N ALA A 34 -17.76 -26.21 -31.94
CA ALA A 34 -18.61 -25.03 -32.04
C ALA A 34 -20.06 -25.38 -31.74
N VAL A 35 -20.81 -24.52 -31.01
CA VAL A 35 -22.24 -24.19 -31.22
C VAL A 35 -22.60 -22.91 -30.40
N PRO A 36 -23.72 -22.19 -30.65
CA PRO A 36 -23.84 -21.07 -31.58
C PRO A 36 -24.16 -19.72 -30.90
N ALA A 37 -24.04 -18.65 -31.68
CA ALA A 37 -24.51 -17.31 -31.34
C ALA A 37 -26.05 -17.22 -31.42
N SER A 38 -26.68 -16.70 -30.37
CA SER A 38 -28.02 -16.10 -30.42
C SER A 38 -28.02 -14.87 -29.53
N GLY A 39 -28.38 -13.72 -30.12
CA GLY A 39 -28.25 -12.40 -29.53
C GLY A 39 -29.30 -12.06 -28.49
N ALA A 40 -28.93 -11.14 -27.61
CA ALA A 40 -29.80 -10.16 -26.98
C ALA A 40 -28.93 -8.99 -26.49
N THR A 41 -28.78 -7.97 -27.33
CA THR A 41 -28.31 -6.64 -26.91
C THR A 41 -29.37 -6.00 -26.03
N ALA A 42 -29.17 -6.05 -24.72
CA ALA A 42 -29.79 -5.13 -23.78
C ALA A 42 -28.81 -3.98 -23.52
N PRO A 43 -29.26 -2.71 -23.48
CA PRO A 43 -28.38 -1.59 -23.21
C PRO A 43 -27.95 -1.68 -21.74
N ALA A 44 -26.65 -1.91 -21.51
CA ALA A 44 -26.07 -1.75 -20.19
C ALA A 44 -26.20 -0.27 -19.81
N GLY A 45 -27.15 0.00 -18.93
CA GLY A 45 -27.25 1.27 -18.23
C GLY A 45 -25.94 1.55 -17.52
N ASP A 46 -25.57 2.82 -17.59
CA ASP A 46 -24.39 3.47 -17.03
C ASP A 46 -24.36 3.30 -15.50
N ALA A 47 -23.97 2.10 -15.04
CA ALA A 47 -23.61 1.85 -13.66
C ALA A 47 -22.12 2.22 -13.51
N PRO A 48 -21.73 3.07 -12.54
CA PRO A 48 -20.33 3.40 -12.34
C PRO A 48 -19.58 2.11 -12.00
N LEU A 49 -18.66 1.73 -12.89
CA LEU A 49 -17.68 0.68 -12.64
C LEU A 49 -16.91 1.06 -11.37
N THR A 50 -17.16 0.39 -10.26
CA THR A 50 -16.39 0.54 -9.03
C THR A 50 -14.97 0.06 -9.30
N THR A 51 -14.01 0.99 -9.35
CA THR A 51 -12.61 0.69 -9.66
C THR A 51 -11.83 0.27 -8.42
N ASP A 52 -10.71 -0.39 -8.64
CA ASP A 52 -9.78 -0.95 -7.65
C ASP A 52 -8.98 0.12 -6.86
N GLY A 53 -9.55 1.31 -6.65
CA GLY A 53 -8.89 2.47 -6.05
C GLY A 53 -7.93 3.17 -7.00
N ALA A 54 -8.12 3.01 -8.31
CA ALA A 54 -7.33 3.65 -9.37
C ALA A 54 -8.20 4.59 -10.21
N ASP A 55 -9.16 5.28 -9.60
CA ASP A 55 -10.00 6.25 -10.30
C ASP A 55 -9.31 7.62 -10.45
N ASP A 56 -9.39 8.17 -11.67
CA ASP A 56 -8.90 9.50 -12.02
C ASP A 56 -9.48 10.62 -11.14
N ARG A 57 -10.67 10.39 -10.52
CA ARG A 57 -11.36 11.35 -9.64
C ARG A 57 -10.79 11.39 -8.22
N ASP A 58 -10.26 10.28 -7.70
CA ASP A 58 -9.67 10.24 -6.36
C ASP A 58 -8.35 11.02 -6.33
N LEU A 59 -7.57 10.98 -7.40
CA LEU A 59 -6.32 11.72 -7.56
C LEU A 59 -6.51 13.24 -7.70
N GLU A 60 -7.58 13.70 -8.37
CA GLU A 60 -7.90 15.12 -8.43
C GLU A 60 -8.31 15.66 -7.05
N SER A 61 -9.06 14.86 -6.29
CA SER A 61 -9.38 15.17 -4.89
C SER A 61 -8.15 15.13 -3.98
N GLU A 62 -7.20 14.21 -4.22
CA GLU A 62 -5.96 14.05 -3.47
C GLU A 62 -4.97 15.20 -3.73
N LEU A 63 -4.85 15.66 -4.98
CA LEU A 63 -4.04 16.82 -5.34
C LEU A 63 -4.64 18.13 -4.78
N GLN A 64 -5.96 18.25 -4.77
CA GLN A 64 -6.65 19.36 -4.11
C GLN A 64 -6.47 19.30 -2.59
N GLN A 65 -6.47 18.11 -2.00
CA GLN A 65 -6.21 17.89 -0.57
C GLN A 65 -4.76 18.26 -0.21
N MET A 66 -3.77 17.91 -1.03
CA MET A 66 -2.37 18.29 -0.83
C MET A 66 -2.13 19.82 -0.94
N GLU A 67 -2.88 20.51 -1.81
CA GLU A 67 -2.87 21.97 -1.92
C GLU A 67 -3.50 22.65 -0.69
N ASN A 68 -4.57 22.06 -0.17
CA ASN A 68 -5.22 22.46 1.08
C ASN A 68 -4.33 22.18 2.31
N ASP A 69 -3.57 21.08 2.29
CA ASP A 69 -2.61 20.74 3.35
C ASP A 69 -1.42 21.71 3.34
N ALA A 70 -0.91 22.11 2.18
CA ALA A 70 0.15 23.13 2.09
C ALA A 70 -0.31 24.50 2.61
N THR A 71 -1.56 24.90 2.37
CA THR A 71 -2.15 26.12 2.93
C THR A 71 -2.46 25.99 4.41
N THR A 72 -2.82 24.80 4.89
CA THR A 72 -3.05 24.52 6.32
C THR A 72 -1.74 24.54 7.10
N LEU A 73 -0.68 23.90 6.59
CA LEU A 73 0.66 23.92 7.17
C LEU A 73 1.26 25.32 7.26
N HIS A 74 0.99 26.18 6.27
CA HIS A 74 1.40 27.59 6.33
C HIS A 74 0.56 28.39 7.34
N ARG A 75 -0.77 28.19 7.37
CA ARG A 75 -1.66 28.84 8.34
C ARG A 75 -1.37 28.44 9.79
N GLU A 76 -0.88 27.22 10.00
CA GLU A 76 -0.45 26.70 11.30
C GLU A 76 1.01 27.07 11.65
N GLY A 77 1.70 27.84 10.79
CA GLY A 77 3.06 28.33 11.02
C GLY A 77 4.16 27.27 10.91
N MET A 78 3.86 26.10 10.32
CA MET A 78 4.77 24.96 10.22
C MET A 78 5.76 25.03 9.06
N ILE A 79 5.55 25.97 8.12
CA ILE A 79 6.45 26.26 7.00
C ILE A 79 6.44 27.78 6.75
N THR A 80 7.59 28.32 6.37
CA THR A 80 7.68 29.73 5.97
C THR A 80 6.91 29.99 4.67
N GLU A 81 6.51 31.23 4.42
CA GLU A 81 5.71 31.59 3.23
C GLU A 81 6.42 31.25 1.91
N SER A 82 7.76 31.40 1.88
CA SER A 82 8.60 31.02 0.74
C SER A 82 8.64 29.51 0.51
N GLU A 83 8.69 28.70 1.57
CA GLU A 83 8.66 27.23 1.46
C GLU A 83 7.26 26.72 1.08
N ALA A 84 6.21 27.43 1.49
CA ALA A 84 4.86 27.16 1.06
C ALA A 84 4.66 27.47 -0.42
N GLU A 85 5.24 28.56 -0.93
CA GLU A 85 5.25 28.90 -2.36
C GLU A 85 6.08 27.94 -3.20
N GLU A 86 7.30 27.59 -2.79
CA GLU A 86 8.12 26.60 -3.50
C GLU A 86 7.44 25.22 -3.57
N LYS A 87 6.80 24.79 -2.47
CA LYS A 87 6.01 23.55 -2.46
C LYS A 87 4.78 23.66 -3.35
N ARG A 88 4.07 24.79 -3.35
CA ARG A 88 2.94 25.03 -4.29
C ARG A 88 3.41 24.99 -5.74
N GLU A 89 4.56 25.58 -6.07
CA GLU A 89 5.12 25.53 -7.42
C GLU A 89 5.65 24.14 -7.82
N GLN A 90 6.26 23.41 -6.89
CA GLN A 90 6.68 22.02 -7.13
C GLN A 90 5.46 21.11 -7.30
N VAL A 91 4.40 21.31 -6.52
CA VAL A 91 3.12 20.59 -6.68
C VAL A 91 2.46 20.99 -8.00
N ALA A 92 2.49 22.26 -8.40
CA ALA A 92 1.94 22.70 -9.69
C ALA A 92 2.73 22.14 -10.89
N ARG A 93 4.07 22.08 -10.80
CA ARG A 93 4.95 21.44 -11.80
C ARG A 93 4.72 19.94 -11.88
N THR A 94 4.61 19.28 -10.73
CA THR A 94 4.32 17.86 -10.61
C THR A 94 2.90 17.56 -11.11
N ARG A 95 1.91 18.41 -10.79
CA ARG A 95 0.52 18.34 -11.29
C ARG A 95 0.47 18.48 -12.80
N LYS A 96 1.26 19.37 -13.40
CA LYS A 96 1.36 19.51 -14.85
C LYS A 96 1.98 18.25 -15.48
N LEU A 97 3.06 17.74 -14.91
CA LEU A 97 3.72 16.52 -15.36
C LEU A 97 2.80 15.28 -15.27
N PHE A 98 2.09 15.12 -14.15
CA PHE A 98 1.20 13.99 -13.93
C PHE A 98 -0.11 14.12 -14.71
N ARG A 99 -0.70 15.32 -14.80
CA ARG A 99 -1.91 15.59 -15.60
C ARG A 99 -1.71 15.25 -17.07
N ASP A 100 -0.54 15.55 -17.61
CA ASP A 100 -0.19 15.29 -19.01
C ASP A 100 0.37 13.87 -19.24
N LEU A 101 0.56 13.07 -18.17
CA LEU A 101 1.01 11.69 -18.29
C LEU A 101 -0.14 10.77 -18.76
N PRO A 102 0.03 10.03 -19.86
CA PRO A 102 -0.95 9.05 -20.33
C PRO A 102 -1.31 8.05 -19.23
N PRO A 103 -2.57 7.56 -19.16
CA PRO A 103 -3.00 6.57 -18.16
C PRO A 103 -2.08 5.33 -18.08
N ALA A 104 -1.53 4.90 -19.22
CA ALA A 104 -0.59 3.79 -19.30
C ALA A 104 0.72 4.05 -18.52
N GLU A 105 1.24 5.28 -18.55
CA GLU A 105 2.48 5.64 -17.84
C GLU A 105 2.24 5.76 -16.32
N ARG A 106 1.05 6.19 -15.91
CA ARG A 106 0.65 6.23 -14.49
C ARG A 106 0.60 4.83 -13.89
N VAL A 107 -0.01 3.88 -14.61
CA VAL A 107 -0.03 2.47 -14.22
C VAL A 107 1.39 1.90 -14.16
N ALA A 108 2.27 2.29 -15.08
CA ALA A 108 3.67 1.87 -15.07
C ALA A 108 4.43 2.36 -13.82
N ILE A 109 4.20 3.61 -13.39
CA ILE A 109 4.78 4.15 -12.15
C ILE A 109 4.31 3.36 -10.92
N ILE A 110 3.01 3.07 -10.83
CA ILE A 110 2.45 2.29 -9.71
C ILE A 110 3.03 0.88 -9.70
N ARG A 111 3.09 0.20 -10.85
CA ARG A 111 3.70 -1.12 -10.99
C ARG A 111 5.16 -1.11 -10.56
N ARG A 112 5.93 -0.11 -10.99
CA ARG A 112 7.34 0.05 -10.60
C ARG A 112 7.48 0.25 -9.09
N ARG A 113 6.62 1.07 -8.48
CA ARG A 113 6.62 1.27 -7.02
C ARG A 113 6.34 -0.03 -6.26
N ARG A 114 5.37 -0.83 -6.70
CA ARG A 114 5.08 -2.15 -6.12
C ARG A 114 6.23 -3.12 -6.28
N GLU A 115 6.87 -3.14 -7.44
CA GLU A 115 8.03 -3.98 -7.71
C GLU A 115 9.20 -3.66 -6.77
N ILE A 116 9.54 -2.37 -6.64
CA ILE A 116 10.55 -1.92 -5.68
C ILE A 116 10.12 -2.24 -4.23
N GLY A 117 8.82 -2.09 -3.91
CA GLY A 117 8.28 -2.47 -2.61
C GLY A 117 8.49 -3.95 -2.30
N ARG A 118 8.25 -4.85 -3.27
CA ARG A 118 8.53 -6.29 -3.13
C ARG A 118 10.02 -6.58 -2.94
N GLN A 119 10.89 -5.94 -3.72
CA GLN A 119 12.34 -6.05 -3.54
C GLN A 119 12.80 -5.58 -2.14
N LEU A 120 12.14 -4.55 -1.58
CA LEU A 120 12.40 -4.07 -0.23
C LEU A 120 11.95 -5.05 0.87
N LEU A 121 10.97 -5.91 0.61
CA LEU A 121 10.57 -6.98 1.53
C LEU A 121 11.61 -8.09 1.59
N GLU A 122 12.21 -8.42 0.45
CA GLU A 122 13.21 -9.50 0.34
C GLU A 122 14.58 -9.09 0.91
N ARG A 123 14.93 -7.81 0.84
CA ARG A 123 16.24 -7.33 1.26
C ARG A 123 16.32 -7.20 2.79
N GLN A 124 17.09 -8.05 3.48
CA GLN A 124 17.28 -7.88 4.92
C GLN A 124 18.26 -6.74 5.26
N LEU A 125 18.08 -6.09 6.41
CA LEU A 125 19.05 -5.13 6.95
C LEU A 125 20.03 -5.82 7.88
N SER A 126 21.30 -5.87 7.49
CA SER A 126 22.36 -6.38 8.37
C SER A 126 22.45 -5.55 9.65
N GLY A 127 22.53 -6.23 10.80
CA GLY A 127 22.71 -5.62 12.12
C GLY A 127 21.51 -4.80 12.64
N ALA A 128 20.34 -4.89 12.02
CA ALA A 128 19.13 -4.27 12.54
C ALA A 128 18.41 -5.20 13.54
N ALA A 129 17.92 -4.65 14.65
CA ALA A 129 16.97 -5.35 15.49
C ALA A 129 15.62 -5.45 14.75
N ILE A 130 15.05 -6.65 14.69
CA ILE A 130 13.82 -6.94 13.96
C ILE A 130 12.77 -7.60 14.86
N VAL A 131 11.51 -7.40 14.49
CA VAL A 131 10.40 -8.22 14.95
C VAL A 131 9.84 -8.96 13.73
N PRO A 132 9.97 -10.30 13.64
CA PRO A 132 9.33 -11.06 12.58
C PRO A 132 7.81 -11.07 12.80
N ALA A 133 7.06 -10.84 11.74
CA ALA A 133 5.61 -10.84 11.77
C ALA A 133 5.03 -11.66 10.61
N ALA A 134 4.14 -12.59 10.95
CA ALA A 134 3.36 -13.32 9.97
C ALA A 134 2.23 -12.43 9.44
N VAL A 135 2.24 -12.15 8.14
CA VAL A 135 1.21 -11.35 7.47
C VAL A 135 0.36 -12.27 6.63
N ARG A 136 -0.92 -12.33 6.98
CA ARG A 136 -1.96 -12.98 6.19
C ARG A 136 -3.02 -11.94 5.86
N LEU A 137 -3.26 -11.72 4.58
CA LEU A 137 -4.35 -10.87 4.08
C LEU A 137 -5.29 -11.71 3.25
N ASN A 138 -6.54 -11.80 3.67
CA ASN A 138 -7.57 -12.54 2.97
C ASN A 138 -7.99 -11.80 1.69
N HIS A 139 -8.20 -10.48 1.76
CA HIS A 139 -8.84 -9.72 0.69
C HIS A 139 -7.86 -9.18 -0.34
N THR A 140 -8.17 -9.39 -1.62
CA THR A 140 -7.33 -9.00 -2.76
C THR A 140 -7.09 -7.49 -2.86
N ARG A 141 -7.98 -6.66 -2.32
CA ARG A 141 -7.86 -5.19 -2.35
C ARG A 141 -6.75 -4.65 -1.45
N LEU A 142 -6.43 -5.36 -0.37
CA LEU A 142 -5.40 -4.92 0.59
C LEU A 142 -3.99 -5.33 0.20
N LYS A 143 -3.85 -6.38 -0.63
CA LYS A 143 -2.54 -6.82 -1.10
C LYS A 143 -1.77 -5.73 -1.87
N PRO A 144 -2.34 -5.07 -2.89
CA PRO A 144 -1.64 -3.98 -3.59
C PRO A 144 -1.27 -2.83 -2.66
N LEU A 145 -2.15 -2.46 -1.72
CA LEU A 145 -1.89 -1.42 -0.73
C LEU A 145 -0.71 -1.80 0.18
N PHE A 146 -0.68 -3.04 0.65
CA PHE A 146 0.41 -3.57 1.45
C PHE A 146 1.73 -3.51 0.69
N GLU A 147 1.81 -4.15 -0.48
CA GLU A 147 3.05 -4.23 -1.28
C GLU A 147 3.56 -2.84 -1.72
N GLN A 148 2.63 -1.92 -1.96
CA GLN A 148 2.97 -0.58 -2.45
C GLN A 148 3.48 0.35 -1.37
N TRP A 149 3.01 0.23 -0.13
CA TRP A 149 3.24 1.27 0.89
C TRP A 149 3.94 0.76 2.14
N TRP A 150 3.57 -0.42 2.65
CA TRP A 150 4.11 -0.93 3.90
C TRP A 150 5.64 -1.09 3.88
N PRO A 151 6.29 -1.61 2.82
CA PRO A 151 7.74 -1.73 2.76
C PRO A 151 8.45 -0.38 2.91
N TYR A 152 7.91 0.66 2.27
CA TYR A 152 8.48 2.00 2.36
C TYR A 152 8.30 2.61 3.74
N LEU A 153 7.12 2.47 4.35
CA LEU A 153 6.87 2.91 5.72
C LEU A 153 7.81 2.21 6.71
N ASN A 154 8.04 0.90 6.50
CA ASN A 154 8.94 0.10 7.31
C ASN A 154 10.39 0.62 7.22
N ARG A 155 10.92 0.80 6.01
CA ARG A 155 12.27 1.35 5.79
C ARG A 155 12.42 2.79 6.21
N MET A 156 11.41 3.61 5.93
CA MET A 156 11.37 5.02 6.32
C MET A 156 11.52 5.16 7.82
N SER A 157 10.77 4.36 8.60
CA SER A 157 10.77 4.49 10.05
C SER A 157 12.13 4.22 10.70
N ILE A 158 12.86 3.20 10.24
CA ILE A 158 14.22 2.90 10.74
C ILE A 158 15.25 3.91 10.22
N ASN A 159 15.13 4.34 8.96
CA ASN A 159 16.02 5.35 8.39
C ASN A 159 15.82 6.72 9.05
N MET A 160 14.59 7.05 9.48
CA MET A 160 14.31 8.27 10.22
C MET A 160 15.03 8.29 11.56
N GLN A 161 15.08 7.15 12.27
CA GLN A 161 15.83 7.04 13.53
C GLN A 161 17.34 7.20 13.33
N ARG A 162 17.88 6.71 12.21
CA ARG A 162 19.33 6.70 11.92
C ARG A 162 19.82 8.02 11.31
N PHE A 163 19.08 8.55 10.35
CA PHE A 163 19.50 9.64 9.47
C PHE A 163 18.55 10.83 9.48
N GLY A 164 17.46 10.79 10.25
CA GLY A 164 16.45 11.84 10.29
C GLY A 164 17.04 13.20 10.66
N ARG A 165 17.81 13.27 11.76
CA ARG A 165 18.48 14.50 12.20
C ARG A 165 19.39 15.10 11.13
N ALA A 166 20.18 14.27 10.45
CA ALA A 166 21.09 14.73 9.39
C ALA A 166 20.37 15.15 8.11
N THR A 167 19.20 14.57 7.81
CA THR A 167 18.44 14.82 6.58
C THR A 167 17.50 16.01 6.68
N PHE A 168 16.91 16.21 7.86
CA PHE A 168 15.86 17.18 8.09
C PHE A 168 16.28 18.30 9.04
N GLY A 169 17.27 18.09 9.91
CA GLY A 169 17.44 18.92 11.11
C GLY A 169 16.55 18.42 12.25
N GLU A 170 16.67 19.02 13.43
CA GLU A 170 15.95 18.57 14.63
C GLU A 170 14.46 18.92 14.57
N ASP A 171 14.14 20.19 14.27
CA ASP A 171 12.77 20.71 14.24
C ASP A 171 11.90 20.04 13.15
N ASP A 172 12.42 19.95 11.92
CA ASP A 172 11.71 19.29 10.81
C ASP A 172 11.52 17.78 11.06
N MET A 173 12.47 17.11 11.70
CA MET A 173 12.35 15.70 12.04
C MET A 173 11.23 15.47 13.06
N GLU A 174 11.14 16.33 14.08
CA GLU A 174 10.05 16.27 15.07
C GLU A 174 8.69 16.50 14.42
N ALA A 175 8.58 17.48 13.51
CA ALA A 175 7.36 17.73 12.76
C ALA A 175 6.93 16.52 11.91
N VAL A 176 7.88 15.86 11.22
CA VAL A 176 7.59 14.67 10.40
C VAL A 176 7.15 13.49 11.27
N ASN A 177 7.81 13.25 12.40
CA ASN A 177 7.42 12.18 13.33
C ASN A 177 6.02 12.45 13.91
N THR A 178 5.76 13.69 14.34
CA THR A 178 4.46 14.11 14.89
C THR A 178 3.34 13.90 13.87
N PHE A 179 3.57 14.23 12.60
CA PHE A 179 2.62 13.93 11.53
C PHE A 179 2.32 12.43 11.45
N PHE A 180 3.33 11.57 11.37
CA PHE A 180 3.12 10.13 11.22
C PHE A 180 2.45 9.51 12.44
N ASP A 181 2.80 9.95 13.64
CA ASP A 181 2.17 9.47 14.87
C ASP A 181 0.70 9.88 14.95
N LYS A 182 0.37 11.14 14.61
CA LYS A 182 -1.01 11.63 14.55
C LYS A 182 -1.85 10.86 13.53
N GLN A 183 -1.31 10.67 12.32
CA GLN A 183 -2.02 9.95 11.26
C GLN A 183 -2.21 8.47 11.60
N LEU A 184 -1.19 7.82 12.15
CA LEU A 184 -1.29 6.43 12.59
C LEU A 184 -2.32 6.28 13.71
N ALA A 185 -2.32 7.17 14.71
CA ALA A 185 -3.32 7.14 15.78
C ALA A 185 -4.75 7.32 15.23
N SER A 186 -4.94 8.22 14.24
CA SER A 186 -6.23 8.40 13.58
C SER A 186 -6.67 7.15 12.81
N LEU A 187 -5.76 6.49 12.09
CA LEU A 187 -6.05 5.24 11.38
C LEU A 187 -6.36 4.09 12.34
N GLU A 188 -5.63 3.98 13.44
CA GLU A 188 -5.87 2.97 14.47
C GLU A 188 -7.25 3.15 15.11
N ALA A 189 -7.62 4.39 15.46
CA ALA A 189 -8.95 4.70 16.00
C ALA A 189 -10.04 4.34 15.00
N TYR A 190 -9.89 4.76 13.74
CA TYR A 190 -10.85 4.48 12.68
C TYR A 190 -11.04 2.97 12.46
N VAL A 191 -9.96 2.21 12.29
CA VAL A 191 -10.07 0.77 12.02
C VAL A 191 -10.59 0.01 13.24
N THR A 192 -10.23 0.43 14.45
CA THR A 192 -10.77 -0.17 15.68
C THR A 192 -12.27 0.04 15.77
N GLU A 193 -12.75 1.27 15.56
CA GLU A 193 -14.18 1.58 15.53
C GLU A 193 -14.91 0.78 14.44
N GLN A 194 -14.36 0.70 13.23
CA GLN A 194 -14.95 -0.08 12.14
C GLN A 194 -15.05 -1.57 12.49
N LEU A 195 -14.04 -2.13 13.15
CA LEU A 195 -14.06 -3.52 13.58
C LEU A 195 -15.11 -3.77 14.64
N ASP A 196 -15.14 -2.96 15.69
CA ASP A 196 -16.10 -3.09 16.79
C ASP A 196 -17.56 -2.97 16.28
N VAL A 197 -17.81 -2.02 15.36
CA VAL A 197 -19.13 -1.84 14.75
C VAL A 197 -19.49 -3.03 13.86
N ALA A 198 -18.58 -3.49 13.02
CA ALA A 198 -18.84 -4.59 12.10
C ALA A 198 -19.05 -5.92 12.83
N GLU A 199 -18.24 -6.21 13.86
CA GLU A 199 -18.41 -7.38 14.73
C GLU A 199 -19.75 -7.31 15.47
N GLY A 200 -20.06 -6.18 16.12
CA GLY A 200 -21.34 -6.02 16.83
C GLY A 200 -22.56 -6.11 15.91
N PHE A 201 -22.45 -5.64 14.67
CA PHE A 201 -23.54 -5.76 13.69
C PHE A 201 -23.69 -7.19 13.15
N ARG A 202 -22.58 -7.89 12.90
CA ARG A 202 -22.58 -9.31 12.58
C ARG A 202 -23.26 -10.12 13.68
N GLU A 203 -22.85 -9.96 14.93
CA GLU A 203 -23.39 -10.75 16.05
C GLU A 203 -24.90 -10.56 16.22
N ARG A 204 -25.38 -9.31 16.11
CA ARG A 204 -26.82 -9.01 16.17
C ARG A 204 -27.57 -9.65 15.01
N THR A 205 -27.01 -9.59 13.80
CA THR A 205 -27.60 -10.15 12.59
C THR A 205 -27.66 -11.67 12.66
N GLU A 206 -26.55 -12.33 13.01
CA GLU A 206 -26.45 -13.77 13.16
C GLU A 206 -27.47 -14.29 14.20
N ARG A 207 -27.52 -13.65 15.37
CA ARG A 207 -28.51 -14.00 16.40
C ARG A 207 -29.94 -13.84 15.90
N GLY A 208 -30.26 -12.72 15.27
CA GLY A 208 -31.61 -12.46 14.74
C GLY A 208 -32.03 -13.45 13.65
N MET A 209 -31.10 -13.88 12.78
CA MET A 209 -31.37 -14.90 11.76
C MET A 209 -31.62 -16.27 12.39
N ILE A 210 -30.80 -16.67 13.37
CA ILE A 210 -30.98 -17.94 14.10
C ILE A 210 -32.33 -17.96 14.83
N GLU A 211 -32.71 -16.87 15.49
CA GLU A 211 -33.99 -16.75 16.21
C GLU A 211 -35.21 -16.88 15.28
N ARG A 212 -35.09 -16.40 14.03
CA ARG A 212 -36.14 -16.56 13.01
C ARG A 212 -36.16 -17.94 12.35
N GLY A 213 -35.15 -18.78 12.61
CA GLY A 213 -34.96 -20.05 11.92
C GLY A 213 -34.43 -19.90 10.49
N ASP A 214 -33.83 -18.75 10.16
CA ASP A 214 -33.19 -18.50 8.86
C ASP A 214 -31.89 -19.31 8.74
N THR A 215 -31.49 -19.63 7.51
CA THR A 215 -30.18 -20.23 7.26
C THR A 215 -29.09 -19.15 7.31
N VAL A 216 -28.06 -19.37 8.12
CA VAL A 216 -26.91 -18.46 8.24
C VAL A 216 -25.72 -18.99 7.46
N PHE A 217 -25.24 -18.22 6.49
CA PHE A 217 -24.04 -18.52 5.74
C PHE A 217 -22.80 -17.98 6.46
N LYS A 218 -21.78 -18.82 6.63
CA LYS A 218 -20.49 -18.45 7.25
C LYS A 218 -19.39 -18.60 6.21
N PRO A 219 -19.05 -17.52 5.47
CA PRO A 219 -18.01 -17.59 4.46
C PRO A 219 -16.65 -17.89 5.10
N GLN A 220 -15.83 -18.65 4.39
CA GLN A 220 -14.46 -18.97 4.79
C GLN A 220 -13.50 -18.74 3.63
N VAL A 221 -12.43 -17.99 3.89
CA VAL A 221 -11.39 -17.71 2.90
C VAL A 221 -10.37 -18.85 2.89
N THR A 222 -10.43 -19.69 1.87
CA THR A 222 -9.56 -20.87 1.72
C THR A 222 -8.16 -20.51 1.24
N LYS A 223 -8.05 -19.53 0.33
CA LYS A 223 -6.78 -19.05 -0.23
C LYS A 223 -6.63 -17.55 0.05
N PRO A 224 -5.75 -17.14 0.97
CA PRO A 224 -5.52 -15.72 1.23
C PRO A 224 -4.88 -15.05 0.01
N SER A 225 -5.11 -13.75 -0.15
CA SER A 225 -4.47 -12.95 -1.20
C SER A 225 -2.94 -12.84 -1.00
N LEU A 226 -2.50 -12.82 0.25
CA LEU A 226 -1.10 -12.72 0.66
C LEU A 226 -0.88 -13.52 1.94
N GLU A 227 0.19 -14.31 1.98
CA GLU A 227 0.64 -15.03 3.17
C GLU A 227 2.17 -15.09 3.16
N ILE A 228 2.82 -14.23 3.94
CA ILE A 228 4.27 -14.06 3.97
C ILE A 228 4.76 -13.75 5.39
N GLN A 229 6.04 -13.98 5.65
CA GLN A 229 6.74 -13.47 6.84
C GLN A 229 7.47 -12.19 6.47
N VAL A 230 7.34 -11.16 7.31
CA VAL A 230 8.04 -9.88 7.11
C VAL A 230 8.79 -9.45 8.36
N GLU A 231 9.82 -8.64 8.15
CA GLU A 231 10.61 -8.08 9.24
C GLU A 231 10.16 -6.64 9.51
N ALA A 232 9.61 -6.37 10.70
CA ALA A 232 9.34 -5.01 11.12
C ALA A 232 10.57 -4.44 11.85
N TYR A 233 11.06 -3.29 11.38
CA TYR A 233 12.24 -2.63 11.93
C TYR A 233 11.91 -1.58 12.99
N SER A 234 10.63 -1.32 13.25
CA SER A 234 10.20 -0.34 14.25
C SER A 234 8.81 -0.64 14.80
N ARG A 235 8.51 -0.06 15.98
CA ARG A 235 7.17 -0.09 16.57
C ARG A 235 6.13 0.54 15.66
N TYR A 236 6.47 1.62 14.95
CA TYR A 236 5.60 2.27 13.98
C TYR A 236 5.16 1.28 12.88
N SER A 237 6.10 0.51 12.34
CA SER A 237 5.83 -0.45 11.26
C SER A 237 4.93 -1.60 11.71
N MET A 238 5.11 -2.07 12.95
CA MET A 238 4.23 -3.08 13.56
C MET A 238 2.81 -2.54 13.77
N ARG A 239 2.67 -1.30 14.24
CA ARG A 239 1.37 -0.65 14.40
C ARG A 239 0.68 -0.45 13.05
N MET A 240 1.41 -0.02 12.03
CA MET A 240 0.87 0.11 10.68
C MET A 240 0.43 -1.24 10.10
N LEU A 241 1.19 -2.30 10.37
CA LEU A 241 0.79 -3.66 10.00
C LEU A 241 -0.49 -4.09 10.70
N ALA A 242 -0.65 -3.75 11.98
CA ALA A 242 -1.86 -4.01 12.75
C ALA A 242 -3.07 -3.26 12.15
N VAL A 243 -2.92 -2.03 11.66
CA VAL A 243 -3.99 -1.29 10.96
C VAL A 243 -4.45 -2.05 9.72
N ILE A 244 -3.53 -2.45 8.84
CA ILE A 244 -3.86 -3.17 7.59
C ILE A 244 -4.54 -4.51 7.91
N THR A 245 -3.97 -5.29 8.82
CA THR A 245 -4.50 -6.62 9.19
C THR A 245 -5.83 -6.55 9.95
N ARG A 246 -6.06 -5.51 10.77
CA ARG A 246 -7.38 -5.31 11.40
C ARG A 246 -8.43 -4.91 10.38
N PHE A 247 -8.09 -4.07 9.41
CA PHE A 247 -9.04 -3.72 8.36
C PHE A 247 -9.39 -4.92 7.48
N ASP A 248 -8.45 -5.85 7.24
CA ASP A 248 -8.74 -7.14 6.60
C ASP A 248 -9.80 -7.95 7.36
N LYS A 249 -9.78 -7.91 8.71
CA LYS A 249 -10.81 -8.54 9.55
C LYS A 249 -12.16 -7.83 9.50
N VAL A 250 -12.17 -6.50 9.32
CA VAL A 250 -13.42 -5.75 9.07
C VAL A 250 -14.07 -6.26 7.79
N MET A 251 -13.26 -6.46 6.74
CA MET A 251 -13.75 -7.02 5.48
C MET A 251 -14.28 -8.45 5.63
N ASP A 252 -13.69 -9.30 6.49
CA ASP A 252 -14.25 -10.62 6.80
C ASP A 252 -15.69 -10.51 7.38
N GLN A 253 -15.96 -9.48 8.20
CA GLN A 253 -17.30 -9.24 8.73
C GLN A 253 -18.26 -8.74 7.65
N PHE A 254 -17.78 -7.89 6.74
CA PHE A 254 -18.56 -7.41 5.61
C PHE A 254 -18.93 -8.55 4.65
N ASP A 255 -18.01 -9.46 4.36
CA ASP A 255 -18.28 -10.65 3.56
C ASP A 255 -19.42 -11.48 4.18
N PHE A 256 -19.41 -11.67 5.51
CA PHE A 256 -20.53 -12.33 6.20
C PHE A 256 -21.86 -11.62 5.94
N LEU A 257 -21.90 -10.29 6.04
CA LEU A 257 -23.14 -9.53 5.83
C LEU A 257 -23.63 -9.60 4.38
N VAL A 258 -22.72 -9.58 3.41
CA VAL A 258 -23.04 -9.72 1.98
C VAL A 258 -23.58 -11.11 1.69
N TRP A 259 -22.92 -12.17 2.17
CA TRP A 259 -23.37 -13.55 1.98
C TRP A 259 -24.76 -13.84 2.57
N ASN A 260 -25.13 -13.11 3.62
CA ASN A 260 -26.43 -13.23 4.26
C ASN A 260 -27.47 -12.22 3.74
N GLY A 261 -27.15 -11.47 2.68
CA GLY A 261 -28.07 -10.52 2.03
C GLY A 261 -28.46 -9.32 2.90
N VAL A 262 -27.66 -9.00 3.91
CA VAL A 262 -27.90 -7.89 4.85
C VAL A 262 -27.27 -6.60 4.35
N ARG A 263 -26.21 -6.71 3.56
CA ARG A 263 -25.47 -5.59 2.99
C ARG A 263 -25.15 -5.86 1.52
N ASP A 264 -25.16 -4.81 0.71
CA ASP A 264 -24.78 -4.93 -0.71
C ASP A 264 -23.26 -4.80 -0.90
N GLN A 265 -22.74 -5.42 -1.96
CA GLN A 265 -21.32 -5.32 -2.32
C GLN A 265 -20.88 -3.87 -2.59
N GLY A 266 -21.77 -3.03 -3.14
CA GLY A 266 -21.48 -1.62 -3.39
C GLY A 266 -21.19 -0.83 -2.11
N ASP A 267 -21.89 -1.13 -1.02
CA ASP A 267 -21.65 -0.49 0.28
C ASP A 267 -20.30 -0.91 0.87
N VAL A 268 -19.91 -2.18 0.67
CA VAL A 268 -18.59 -2.68 1.09
C VAL A 268 -17.50 -1.97 0.30
N ASP A 269 -17.72 -1.77 -1.00
CA ASP A 269 -16.78 -1.07 -1.87
C ASP A 269 -16.57 0.38 -1.42
N GLU A 270 -17.64 1.07 -1.00
CA GLU A 270 -17.53 2.43 -0.49
C GLU A 270 -16.71 2.51 0.81
N GLU A 271 -16.89 1.57 1.75
CA GLU A 271 -16.10 1.55 2.99
C GLU A 271 -14.62 1.27 2.72
N VAL A 272 -14.32 0.37 1.78
CA VAL A 272 -12.94 0.13 1.34
C VAL A 272 -12.36 1.43 0.77
N SER A 273 -13.07 2.11 -0.12
CA SER A 273 -12.62 3.39 -0.69
C SER A 273 -12.44 4.48 0.37
N ARG A 274 -13.27 4.52 1.43
CA ARG A 274 -13.08 5.45 2.56
C ARG A 274 -11.81 5.14 3.35
N PHE A 275 -11.52 3.86 3.61
CA PHE A 275 -10.27 3.47 4.25
C PHE A 275 -9.06 3.82 3.39
N LEU A 276 -9.11 3.51 2.09
CA LEU A 276 -8.04 3.82 1.15
C LEU A 276 -7.74 5.33 1.14
N ARG A 277 -8.77 6.19 1.05
CA ARG A 277 -8.62 7.65 1.10
C ARG A 277 -7.94 8.16 2.38
N LYS A 278 -8.15 7.50 3.52
CA LYS A 278 -7.46 7.83 4.78
C LYS A 278 -6.03 7.31 4.82
N PHE A 279 -5.78 6.14 4.23
CA PHE A 279 -4.47 5.49 4.26
C PHE A 279 -3.48 6.10 3.25
N HIS A 280 -3.95 6.44 2.05
CA HIS A 280 -3.13 6.91 0.93
C HIS A 280 -2.19 8.07 1.29
N PRO A 281 -2.64 9.15 1.96
CA PRO A 281 -1.78 10.25 2.35
C PRO A 281 -0.57 9.80 3.19
N VAL A 282 -0.78 8.83 4.09
CA VAL A 282 0.28 8.26 4.92
C VAL A 282 1.28 7.46 4.08
N GLY A 283 0.78 6.63 3.17
CA GLY A 283 1.61 5.85 2.24
C GLY A 283 2.47 6.73 1.34
N VAL A 284 1.87 7.75 0.72
CA VAL A 284 2.55 8.71 -0.16
C VAL A 284 3.62 9.47 0.62
N ARG A 285 3.26 10.03 1.79
CA ARG A 285 4.23 10.76 2.62
C ARG A 285 5.37 9.84 3.05
N GLY A 286 5.07 8.60 3.45
CA GLY A 286 6.06 7.60 3.81
C GLY A 286 7.06 7.30 2.69
N TYR A 287 6.55 7.12 1.47
CA TYR A 287 7.37 6.95 0.28
C TYR A 287 8.28 8.15 0.01
N MET A 288 7.74 9.37 0.02
CA MET A 288 8.53 10.59 -0.21
C MET A 288 9.60 10.80 0.84
N THR A 289 9.28 10.56 2.12
CA THR A 289 10.23 10.63 3.22
C THR A 289 11.31 9.57 3.08
N HIS A 290 10.97 8.33 2.69
CA HIS A 290 11.95 7.29 2.39
C HIS A 290 12.94 7.72 1.31
N LEU A 291 12.43 8.26 0.19
CA LEU A 291 13.28 8.72 -0.91
C LEU A 291 14.25 9.81 -0.46
N ARG A 292 13.74 10.82 0.28
CA ARG A 292 14.57 11.92 0.79
C ARG A 292 15.68 11.42 1.72
N LEU A 293 15.36 10.49 2.61
CA LEU A 293 16.35 9.83 3.47
C LEU A 293 17.42 9.08 2.66
N MET A 294 17.02 8.39 1.58
CA MET A 294 17.97 7.65 0.74
C MET A 294 18.85 8.59 -0.08
N THR A 295 18.33 9.70 -0.61
CA THR A 295 19.13 10.66 -1.38
C THR A 295 20.21 11.33 -0.55
N THR A 296 19.93 11.63 0.73
CA THR A 296 20.92 12.26 1.62
C THR A 296 22.03 11.28 2.03
N VAL A 297 21.73 9.99 2.15
CA VAL A 297 22.74 8.95 2.47
C VAL A 297 23.69 8.68 1.30
N HIS A 298 23.25 8.81 0.04
CA HIS A 298 24.08 8.58 -1.14
C HIS A 298 24.75 9.86 -1.69
N GLY A 299 24.47 11.02 -1.09
CA GLY A 299 24.98 12.33 -1.53
C GLY A 299 26.25 12.80 -0.83
N ASN A 300 26.86 11.96 0.02
CA ASN A 300 28.17 12.18 0.63
C ASN A 300 29.20 11.20 0.07
#